data_AF-A0A845FD48-F1
#
_entry.id   AF-A0A845FD48-F1
#
_cell.length_a   1.000
_cell.length_b   1.000
_cell.length_c   1.000
_cell.angle_alpha   90.00
_cell.angle_beta   90.00
_cell.angle_gamma   90.00
#
_symmetry.space_group_name_H-M   'P 1'
#
loop_
_entity.id
_entity.type
_entity.pdbx_description
1 polymer ?
#
loop_
_entity_poly.entity_id
_entity_poly.type
_entity_poly.pdbx_seq_one_letter_code
_entity_poly.pdbx_strand_id
1 'polypeptide(L)'
;MEEALKQESVDQKKVRNKARSSMWYLFLLMVLCIGFGQIFFNMIQGLFYLGAVIFYGSFLYETYMSRKTNEELWQIWDERWRDRRFLFQFRSSLSKSIEVLFPAILGANASWMMFGLFLVIGLATGFRQGIQKWKAKEHYYQEYLEDRSMAA
;
A
#
# COMPACT_ATOMS: atom_id res chain seq x y z
N MET A 1 -15.42 8.23 1.35
CA MET A 1 -15.97 6.99 1.94
C MET A 1 -16.48 6.08 0.83
N GLU A 2 -17.36 6.57 -0.05
CA GLU A 2 -17.82 5.80 -1.23
C GLU A 2 -16.69 5.22 -2.09
N GLU A 3 -15.64 5.99 -2.38
CA GLU A 3 -14.48 5.48 -3.13
C GLU A 3 -13.70 4.38 -2.39
N ALA A 4 -13.62 4.47 -1.05
CA ALA A 4 -12.94 3.47 -0.24
C ALA A 4 -13.76 2.18 -0.16
N LEU A 5 -15.09 2.29 -0.11
CA LEU A 5 -16.00 1.14 -0.18
C LEU A 5 -15.90 0.44 -1.54
N LYS A 6 -15.86 1.19 -2.65
CA LYS A 6 -15.68 0.62 -4.00
C LYS A 6 -14.37 -0.15 -4.21
N GLN A 7 -13.36 0.10 -3.38
CA GLN A 7 -12.04 -0.53 -3.48
C GLN A 7 -11.87 -1.73 -2.54
N GLU A 8 -12.84 -1.98 -1.67
CA GLU A 8 -12.81 -3.03 -0.65
C GLU A 8 -13.98 -4.00 -0.88
N SER A 9 -13.95 -5.18 -0.27
CA SER A 9 -15.05 -6.15 -0.35
C SER A 9 -14.97 -7.20 0.75
N VAL A 10 -16.08 -7.91 0.99
CA VAL A 10 -16.12 -9.12 1.84
C VAL A 10 -15.11 -10.18 1.39
N ASP A 11 -14.90 -10.32 0.07
CA ASP A 11 -13.86 -11.16 -0.52
C ASP A 11 -12.50 -10.43 -0.52
N GLN A 12 -11.75 -10.61 0.57
CA GLN A 12 -10.41 -10.08 0.75
C GLN A 12 -9.39 -10.70 -0.20
N LYS A 13 -9.62 -11.93 -0.66
CA LYS A 13 -8.72 -12.60 -1.60
C LYS A 13 -8.74 -11.91 -2.96
N LYS A 14 -9.91 -11.47 -3.43
CA LYS A 14 -10.05 -10.67 -4.65
C LYS A 14 -9.29 -9.35 -4.56
N VAL A 15 -9.45 -8.62 -3.44
CA VAL A 15 -8.74 -7.36 -3.17
C VAL A 15 -7.22 -7.58 -3.20
N ARG A 16 -6.74 -8.64 -2.54
CA ARG A 16 -5.31 -8.98 -2.47
C ARG A 16 -4.72 -9.42 -3.81
N ASN A 17 -5.44 -10.23 -4.59
CA ASN A 17 -4.97 -10.65 -5.91
C ASN A 17 -4.84 -9.47 -6.87
N LYS A 18 -5.75 -8.49 -6.81
CA LYS A 18 -5.63 -7.25 -7.56
C LYS A 18 -4.38 -6.48 -7.16
N ALA A 19 -4.12 -6.33 -5.86
CA ALA A 19 -2.92 -5.65 -5.34
C ALA A 19 -1.62 -6.36 -5.76
N ARG A 20 -1.56 -7.70 -5.70
CA ARG A 20 -0.40 -8.49 -6.13
C ARG A 20 -0.07 -8.28 -7.61
N SER A 21 -1.10 -8.30 -8.46
CA SER A 21 -0.92 -8.08 -9.90
C SER A 21 -0.30 -6.71 -10.18
N SER A 22 -0.83 -5.66 -9.54
CA SER A 22 -0.25 -4.30 -9.64
C SER A 22 1.20 -4.23 -9.15
N MET A 23 1.52 -4.89 -8.04
CA MET A 23 2.90 -4.95 -7.51
C MET A 23 3.87 -5.66 -8.44
N TRP A 24 3.43 -6.72 -9.12
CA TRP A 24 4.24 -7.43 -10.12
C TRP A 24 4.59 -6.54 -11.31
N TYR A 25 3.63 -5.77 -11.83
CA TYR A 25 3.89 -4.83 -12.92
C TYR A 25 4.87 -3.72 -12.50
N LEU A 26 4.73 -3.19 -11.27
CA LEU A 26 5.65 -2.18 -10.73
C LEU A 26 7.07 -2.75 -10.57
N PHE A 27 7.20 -4.00 -10.12
CA PHE A 27 8.49 -4.68 -10.02
C PHE A 27 9.15 -4.83 -11.40
N LEU A 28 8.41 -5.29 -12.41
CA LEU A 28 8.94 -5.41 -13.78
C LEU A 28 9.39 -4.06 -14.36
N LEU A 29 8.59 -3.01 -14.16
CA LEU A 29 8.92 -1.66 -14.60
C LEU A 29 10.22 -1.15 -13.93
N MET A 30 10.36 -1.38 -12.63
CA MET A 30 11.57 -1.04 -11.89
C MET A 30 12.81 -1.80 -12.40
N VAL A 31 12.70 -3.12 -12.65
CA VAL A 31 13.80 -3.92 -13.22
C VAL A 31 14.22 -3.38 -14.58
N LEU A 32 13.26 -2.99 -15.43
CA LEU A 32 13.56 -2.34 -16.71
C LEU A 32 14.28 -1.00 -16.50
N CYS A 33 13.82 -0.15 -15.58
CA CYS A 33 14.48 1.12 -15.27
C CYS A 33 15.92 0.94 -14.78
N ILE A 34 16.18 -0.08 -13.95
CA ILE A 34 17.54 -0.41 -13.47
C ILE A 34 18.41 -0.90 -14.64
N GLY A 35 17.89 -1.80 -15.47
CA GLY A 35 18.60 -2.32 -16.64
C GLY A 35 18.96 -1.22 -17.65
N PHE A 36 18.01 -0.34 -17.96
CA PHE A 36 18.28 0.84 -18.79
C PHE A 36 19.27 1.80 -18.13
N GLY A 37 19.12 2.06 -16.83
CA GLY A 37 20.04 2.91 -16.08
C GLY A 37 21.48 2.40 -16.14
N GLN A 38 21.67 1.08 -16.05
CA GLN A 38 22.98 0.45 -16.18
C GLN A 38 23.60 0.65 -17.56
N ILE A 39 22.81 0.45 -18.63
CA ILE A 39 23.27 0.58 -20.02
C ILE A 39 23.67 2.02 -20.35
N PHE A 40 22.89 3.01 -19.92
CA PHE A 40 23.09 4.40 -20.31
C PHE A 40 24.06 5.18 -19.42
N PHE A 41 24.13 4.87 -18.13
CA PHE A 41 24.88 5.69 -17.17
C PHE A 41 26.09 4.98 -16.56
N ASN A 42 26.33 3.69 -16.84
CA ASN A 42 27.43 2.86 -16.28
C ASN A 42 27.54 2.89 -14.73
N MET A 43 26.56 3.48 -14.06
CA MET A 43 26.44 3.60 -12.62
C MET A 43 24.95 3.55 -12.29
N ILE A 44 24.55 2.54 -11.53
CA ILE A 44 23.25 2.52 -10.86
C ILE A 44 23.48 3.17 -9.50
N GLN A 45 22.89 4.34 -9.25
CA GLN A 45 22.97 4.98 -7.94
C GLN A 45 22.45 4.02 -6.87
N GLY A 46 23.14 3.87 -5.74
CA GLY A 46 22.80 2.93 -4.67
C GLY A 46 21.35 3.02 -4.15
N LEU A 47 20.71 4.19 -4.32
CA LEU A 47 19.28 4.41 -4.08
C LEU A 47 18.36 3.47 -4.89
N PHE A 48 18.71 3.13 -6.13
CA PHE A 48 17.93 2.19 -6.95
C PHE A 48 18.00 0.76 -6.42
N TYR A 49 19.17 0.33 -5.93
CA TYR A 49 19.31 -0.99 -5.30
C TYR A 49 18.53 -1.08 -3.98
N LEU A 50 18.59 -0.03 -3.15
CA LEU A 50 17.81 0.04 -1.91
C LEU A 50 16.30 -0.04 -2.23
N GLY A 51 15.84 0.71 -3.24
CA GLY A 51 14.48 0.63 -3.74
C GLY A 51 14.11 -0.79 -4.17
N ALA A 52 14.98 -1.46 -4.93
CA ALA A 52 14.75 -2.82 -5.40
C ALA A 52 14.60 -3.83 -4.26
N VAL A 53 15.40 -3.73 -3.20
CA VAL A 53 15.30 -4.59 -2.01
C VAL A 53 13.96 -4.38 -1.29
N ILE A 54 13.54 -3.13 -1.11
CA ILE A 54 12.25 -2.80 -0.46
C ILE A 54 11.07 -3.31 -1.30
N PHE A 55 11.13 -3.14 -2.61
CA PHE A 55 10.12 -3.65 -3.54
C PHE A 55 10.05 -5.17 -3.53
N TYR A 56 11.20 -5.85 -3.54
CA TYR A 56 11.26 -7.30 -3.47
C TYR A 56 10.67 -7.85 -2.18
N GLY A 57 11.00 -7.24 -1.02
CA GLY A 57 10.39 -7.60 0.26
C GLY A 57 8.87 -7.43 0.26
N SER A 58 8.39 -6.33 -0.32
CA SER A 58 6.95 -6.06 -0.46
C SER A 58 6.26 -7.06 -1.41
N PHE A 59 6.93 -7.45 -2.48
CA PHE A 59 6.44 -8.48 -3.42
C PHE A 59 6.36 -9.86 -2.77
N LEU A 60 7.37 -10.25 -1.99
CA LEU A 60 7.35 -11.50 -1.22
C LEU A 60 6.21 -11.49 -0.20
N TYR A 61 6.02 -10.38 0.50
CA TYR A 61 4.92 -10.20 1.45
C TYR A 61 3.54 -10.36 0.80
N GLU A 62 3.28 -9.67 -0.32
CA GLU A 62 1.99 -9.79 -1.02
C GLU A 62 1.81 -11.18 -1.65
N THR A 63 2.89 -11.81 -2.12
CA THR A 63 2.87 -13.20 -2.57
C THR A 63 2.46 -14.15 -1.44
N TYR A 64 3.05 -14.01 -0.26
CA TYR A 64 2.70 -14.79 0.93
C TYR A 64 1.23 -14.57 1.33
N MET A 65 0.80 -13.31 1.43
CA MET A 65 -0.59 -12.98 1.78
C MET A 65 -1.61 -13.45 0.74
N SER A 66 -1.26 -13.51 -0.54
CA SER A 66 -2.16 -13.98 -1.60
C SER A 66 -2.50 -15.48 -1.51
N ARG A 67 -1.70 -16.27 -0.78
CA ARG A 67 -1.93 -17.70 -0.57
C ARG A 67 -2.89 -17.98 0.58
N LYS A 68 -3.19 -16.98 1.41
CA LYS A 68 -4.07 -17.10 2.57
C LYS A 68 -5.55 -17.23 2.16
N THR A 69 -6.34 -17.92 2.97
CA THR A 69 -7.79 -18.01 2.79
C THR A 69 -8.47 -16.69 3.13
N ASN A 70 -9.73 -16.51 2.72
CA ASN A 70 -10.48 -15.30 3.06
C ASN A 70 -10.63 -15.12 4.58
N GLU A 71 -10.86 -16.22 5.30
CA GLU A 71 -10.97 -16.22 6.76
C GLU A 71 -9.64 -15.82 7.43
N GLU A 72 -8.52 -16.41 7.00
CA GLU A 72 -7.19 -16.07 7.52
C GLU A 72 -6.87 -14.58 7.30
N LEU A 73 -7.28 -14.01 6.17
CA LEU A 73 -7.08 -12.60 5.87
C LEU A 73 -7.89 -11.70 6.79
N TRP A 74 -9.13 -12.09 7.12
CA TRP A 74 -9.96 -11.37 8.08
C TRP A 74 -9.46 -11.53 9.52
N GLN A 75 -8.97 -12.69 9.92
CA GLN A 75 -8.31 -12.91 11.22
C GLN A 75 -7.07 -12.02 11.37
N ILE A 76 -6.19 -12.00 10.36
CA ILE A 76 -5.01 -11.14 10.36
C ILE A 76 -5.41 -9.65 10.45
N TRP A 77 -6.53 -9.28 9.84
CA TRP A 77 -7.02 -7.90 9.92
C TRP A 77 -7.55 -7.57 11.32
N ASP A 78 -8.35 -8.45 11.89
CA ASP A 78 -8.93 -8.33 13.24
C ASP A 78 -7.81 -8.20 14.29
N GLU A 79 -6.89 -9.17 14.33
CA GLU A 79 -5.77 -9.21 15.28
C GLU A 79 -4.84 -7.99 15.21
N ARG A 80 -4.59 -7.48 14.00
CA ARG A 80 -3.54 -6.47 13.79
C ARG A 80 -4.07 -5.05 13.71
N TRP A 81 -5.31 -4.85 13.27
CA TRP A 81 -5.76 -3.53 12.81
C TRP A 81 -7.10 -3.06 13.36
N ARG A 82 -8.00 -3.95 13.81
CA ARG A 82 -9.33 -3.55 14.29
C ARG A 82 -9.23 -2.57 15.45
N ASP A 83 -8.59 -2.97 16.55
CA ASP A 83 -8.43 -2.10 17.72
C ASP A 83 -7.30 -1.07 17.56
N ARG A 84 -6.48 -1.22 16.51
CA ARG A 84 -5.27 -0.41 16.28
C ARG A 84 -5.46 0.59 15.16
N ARG A 85 -6.57 1.32 15.20
CA ARG A 85 -6.96 2.31 14.18
C ARG A 85 -5.89 3.37 13.94
N PHE A 86 -5.15 3.81 14.96
CA PHE A 86 -4.06 4.79 14.79
C PHE A 86 -2.91 4.23 13.95
N LEU A 87 -2.47 2.98 14.22
CA LEU A 87 -1.40 2.33 13.45
C LEU A 87 -1.83 2.13 11.99
N PHE A 88 -3.10 1.80 11.75
CA PHE A 88 -3.63 1.68 10.39
C PHE A 88 -3.58 3.03 9.65
N GLN A 89 -3.96 4.12 10.30
CA GLN A 89 -3.88 5.47 9.75
C GLN A 89 -2.43 5.87 9.46
N PHE A 90 -1.52 5.61 10.41
CA PHE A 90 -0.11 5.91 10.25
C PHE A 90 0.50 5.15 9.06
N ARG A 91 0.18 3.86 8.91
CA ARG A 91 0.58 3.08 7.73
C ARG A 91 0.06 3.69 6.42
N SER A 92 -1.23 4.06 6.39
CA SER A 92 -1.82 4.72 5.21
C SER A 92 -1.15 6.06 4.92
N SER A 93 -0.80 6.80 5.97
CA SER A 93 -0.09 8.07 5.92
C SER A 93 1.29 7.95 5.31
N LEU A 94 2.07 6.96 5.75
CA LEU A 94 3.40 6.68 5.18
C LEU A 94 3.30 6.32 3.71
N SER A 95 2.40 5.41 3.34
CA SER A 95 2.19 5.01 1.95
C SER A 95 1.85 6.20 1.06
N LYS A 96 0.95 7.08 1.52
CA LYS A 96 0.53 8.25 0.75
C LYS A 96 1.61 9.32 0.68
N SER A 97 2.39 9.48 1.74
CA SER A 97 3.54 10.39 1.76
C SER A 97 4.58 9.95 0.75
N ILE A 98 4.85 8.65 0.61
CA ILE A 98 5.76 8.13 -0.42
C ILE A 98 5.22 8.41 -1.83
N GLU A 99 3.91 8.20 -2.07
CA GLU A 99 3.29 8.51 -3.38
C GLU A 99 3.41 9.99 -3.76
N VAL A 100 3.32 10.90 -2.79
CA VAL A 100 3.41 12.36 -3.03
C VAL A 100 4.87 12.83 -3.12
N LEU A 101 5.76 12.25 -2.33
CA LEU A 101 7.18 12.64 -2.29
C LEU A 101 7.99 12.04 -3.42
N PHE A 102 7.66 10.84 -3.90
CA PHE A 102 8.41 10.19 -4.97
C PHE A 102 8.48 11.04 -6.26
N PRO A 103 7.38 11.61 -6.77
CA PRO A 103 7.43 12.55 -7.91
C PRO A 103 8.19 13.85 -7.57
N ALA A 104 8.08 14.34 -6.34
CA ALA A 104 8.75 15.57 -5.90
C ALA A 104 10.27 15.40 -5.79
N ILE A 105 10.75 14.20 -5.46
CA ILE A 105 12.18 13.84 -5.44
C ILE A 105 12.73 13.69 -6.86
N LEU A 106 11.93 13.13 -7.78
CA LEU A 106 12.31 12.97 -9.19
C LEU A 106 12.27 14.28 -9.98
N GLY A 107 11.38 15.22 -9.59
CA GLY A 107 11.34 16.58 -10.10
C GLY A 107 12.49 17.40 -9.52
N ALA A 108 13.61 17.44 -10.25
CA ALA A 108 14.93 17.95 -9.83
C ALA A 108 15.05 19.41 -9.32
N ASN A 109 13.96 20.10 -8.98
CA ASN A 109 13.95 21.50 -8.52
C ASN A 109 13.12 21.75 -7.24
N ALA A 110 12.72 20.72 -6.50
CA ALA A 110 12.00 20.92 -5.24
C ALA A 110 12.94 21.48 -4.15
N SER A 111 12.70 22.72 -3.72
CA SER A 111 13.40 23.29 -2.55
C SER A 111 13.07 22.47 -1.29
N TRP A 112 13.97 22.47 -0.30
CA TRP A 112 13.73 21.82 1.01
C TRP A 112 12.41 22.27 1.67
N MET A 113 11.98 23.51 1.39
CA MET A 113 10.71 24.06 1.85
C MET A 113 9.50 23.41 1.15
N MET A 114 9.58 23.20 -0.17
CA MET A 114 8.55 22.48 -0.94
C MET A 114 8.48 21.01 -0.52
N PHE A 115 9.62 20.38 -0.26
CA PHE A 115 9.67 19.02 0.29
C PHE A 115 8.93 18.92 1.63
N GLY A 116 9.19 19.86 2.56
CA GLY A 116 8.48 19.94 3.83
C GLY A 116 6.97 20.12 3.68
N LEU A 117 6.54 21.00 2.78
CA LEU A 117 5.12 21.22 2.48
C LEU A 117 4.44 19.95 1.92
N PHE A 118 5.06 19.29 0.94
CA PHE A 118 4.52 18.04 0.38
C PHE A 118 4.48 16.91 1.39
N LEU A 119 5.47 16.83 2.29
CA LEU A 119 5.48 15.85 3.38
C LEU A 119 4.31 16.08 4.34
N VAL A 120 4.07 17.32 4.78
CA VAL A 120 2.95 17.65 5.67
C VAL A 120 1.60 17.36 4.98
N ILE A 121 1.44 17.74 3.72
CA ILE A 121 0.23 17.46 2.95
C ILE A 121 0.03 15.94 2.79
N GLY A 122 1.10 15.21 2.44
CA GLY A 122 1.08 13.74 2.29
C GLY A 122 0.68 13.04 3.58
N LEU A 123 1.22 13.49 4.71
CA LEU A 123 0.87 12.97 6.03
C LEU A 123 -0.60 13.26 6.37
N ALA A 124 -1.02 14.53 6.28
CA ALA A 124 -2.38 14.93 6.63
C ALA A 124 -3.45 14.24 5.75
N THR A 125 -3.22 14.20 4.44
CA THR A 125 -4.11 13.52 3.49
C THR A 125 -4.11 12.01 3.71
N GLY A 126 -2.95 11.41 3.96
CA GLY A 126 -2.82 9.98 4.20
C GLY A 126 -3.45 9.51 5.52
N PHE A 127 -3.40 10.33 6.59
CA PHE A 127 -4.16 10.09 7.83
C PHE A 127 -5.67 10.13 7.56
N ARG A 128 -6.16 11.17 6.87
CA ARG A 128 -7.59 11.29 6.53
C ARG A 128 -8.09 10.14 5.67
N GLN A 129 -7.32 9.72 4.67
CA GLN A 129 -7.63 8.55 3.83
C GLN A 129 -7.56 7.25 4.62
N GLY A 130 -6.60 7.12 5.54
CA GLY A 130 -6.48 5.96 6.43
C GLY A 130 -7.72 5.73 7.28
N ILE A 131 -8.34 6.80 7.78
CA ILE A 131 -9.63 6.70 8.49
C ILE A 131 -10.72 6.13 7.58
N GLN A 132 -10.82 6.62 6.35
CA GLN A 132 -11.86 6.18 5.42
C GLN A 132 -11.67 4.71 5.01
N LYS A 133 -10.42 4.31 4.74
CA LYS A 133 -10.06 2.91 4.44
C LYS A 133 -10.35 1.98 5.62
N TRP A 134 -10.03 2.42 6.84
CA TRP A 134 -10.32 1.64 8.05
C TRP A 134 -11.83 1.47 8.24
N LYS A 135 -12.62 2.53 8.06
CA LYS A 135 -14.09 2.45 8.16
C LYS A 135 -14.70 1.53 7.09
N ALA A 136 -14.18 1.57 5.87
CA ALA A 136 -14.61 0.66 4.80
C ALA A 136 -14.27 -0.80 5.14
N LYS A 137 -13.06 -1.06 5.67
CA LYS A 137 -12.64 -2.37 6.17
C LYS A 137 -13.55 -2.89 7.29
N GLU A 138 -13.84 -2.04 8.28
CA GLU A 138 -14.72 -2.40 9.39
C GLU A 138 -16.13 -2.75 8.89
N HIS A 139 -16.68 -1.95 7.96
CA HIS A 139 -17.98 -2.22 7.38
C HIS A 139 -18.07 -3.61 6.73
N TYR A 140 -17.11 -3.95 5.86
CA TYR A 140 -17.07 -5.27 5.21
C TYR A 140 -16.70 -6.41 6.16
N TYR A 141 -16.03 -6.12 7.27
CA TYR A 141 -15.77 -7.11 8.31
C TYR A 141 -17.04 -7.47 9.08
N GLN A 142 -17.86 -6.47 9.41
CA GLN A 142 -19.16 -6.72 10.06
C GLN A 142 -20.08 -7.52 9.13
N GLU A 143 -20.15 -7.16 7.84
CA GLU A 143 -20.90 -7.93 6.83
C GLU A 143 -20.39 -9.38 6.73
N TYR A 144 -19.08 -9.60 6.76
CA TYR A 144 -18.48 -10.95 6.80
C TYR A 144 -18.90 -11.75 8.05
N LEU A 145 -18.98 -11.12 9.22
CA LEU A 145 -19.42 -11.77 10.45
C LEU A 145 -20.92 -12.11 10.41
N GLU A 146 -21.75 -11.21 9.89
CA GLU A 146 -23.19 -11.42 9.71
C GLU A 146 -23.47 -12.61 8.77
N ASP A 147 -22.82 -12.64 7.61
CA ASP A 147 -22.93 -13.76 6.64
C ASP A 147 -22.53 -15.10 7.27
N ARG A 148 -21.45 -15.12 8.07
CA ARG A 148 -21.00 -16.33 8.76
C ARG A 148 -21.96 -16.77 9.85
N SER A 149 -22.60 -15.83 10.54
CA SER A 149 -23.58 -16.12 11.59
C SER A 149 -24.88 -16.69 11.04
N MET A 150 -25.26 -16.32 9.81
CA MET A 150 -26.44 -16.87 9.11
C MET A 150 -26.16 -18.24 8.46
N ALA A 151 -24.89 -18.56 8.20
CA ALA A 151 -24.47 -19.83 7.62
C ALA A 151 -24.17 -20.93 8.65
N ALA A 152 -24.16 -20.60 9.95
CA ALA A 152 -23.91 -21.50 11.08
C ALA A 152 -25.21 -21.94 11.75
#